data_AF-A0AA38HE77-F1
#
_entry.id   AF-A0AA38HE77-F1
#
_cell.length_a   1.000
_cell.length_b   1.000
_cell.length_c   1.000
_cell.angle_alpha   90.00
_cell.angle_beta   90.00
_cell.angle_gamma   90.00
#
_symmetry.space_group_name_H-M   'P 1'
#
loop_
_entity.id
_entity.type
_entity.pdbx_description
1 polymer ?
#
loop_
_entity_poly.entity_id
_entity_poly.type
_entity_poly.pdbx_seq_one_letter_code
_entity_poly.pdbx_strand_id
1 'polypeptide(L)'
;MPVPPQETQSQLERTSNILGEYMLKGWTLTDLHCDQCNVTPLMREPAAQASAANRARIQFCAQCDGGPAGPSSQARQITPDQPGPLPQLEFPSPIDPHPPIPSSSSPLPRTTSPTAAARTRTSEDISEAISARLLQGYSLLQSNCPNASCKGVPLIGYPRAKDGTRDPRRMCVGCGTGYVSEGQMGGMQPIQPMGRAQAQAVRPVSGSSSRGAPQTQAGPSTGTGLGVSGMGTQAQAVPESPRSKRRRELYETGEAINATLRPPPSDRQTTTSRSTAQEDQDLLSPIDPDLGPSASVDGPAPPPTSTIHTALERVNGSLALTLDRLAASLSAHTADGGQGSEARYFVDVKLHTEAIRDVLECVEMVRRVQ
;
A
#
# COMPACT_ATOMS: atom_id res chain seq x y z
N MET A 1 -45.92 0.36 -4.90
CA MET A 1 -44.84 0.29 -3.88
C MET A 1 -43.64 1.05 -4.44
N PRO A 2 -43.08 2.03 -3.72
CA PRO A 2 -41.91 2.78 -4.19
C PRO A 2 -40.68 1.86 -4.23
N VAL A 3 -39.95 1.89 -5.35
CA VAL A 3 -38.67 1.19 -5.51
C VAL A 3 -37.64 1.90 -4.63
N PRO A 4 -36.88 1.19 -3.77
CA PRO A 4 -35.85 1.82 -2.95
C PRO A 4 -34.79 2.48 -3.85
N PRO A 5 -34.26 3.66 -3.47
CA PRO A 5 -33.23 4.33 -4.25
C PRO A 5 -32.04 3.39 -4.40
N GLN A 6 -31.64 3.10 -5.64
CA GLN A 6 -30.43 2.34 -5.87
C GLN A 6 -29.25 3.19 -5.40
N GLU A 7 -28.56 2.67 -4.39
CA GLU A 7 -27.32 3.22 -3.86
C GLU A 7 -26.31 3.29 -5.01
N THR A 8 -25.98 4.51 -5.43
CA THR A 8 -25.01 4.77 -6.49
C THR A 8 -23.63 4.38 -5.96
N GLN A 9 -23.25 3.12 -6.13
CA GLN A 9 -21.88 2.68 -5.86
C GLN A 9 -20.92 3.62 -6.58
N SER A 10 -19.91 4.09 -5.85
CA SER A 10 -18.94 5.02 -6.42
C SER A 10 -18.25 4.34 -7.60
N GLN A 11 -17.94 5.12 -8.64
CA GLN A 11 -17.25 4.60 -9.82
C GLN A 11 -15.96 3.86 -9.45
N LEU A 12 -15.26 4.34 -8.42
CA LEU A 12 -14.03 3.76 -7.93
C LEU A 12 -14.24 2.38 -7.29
N GLU A 13 -15.32 2.19 -6.52
CA GLU A 13 -15.70 0.87 -6.00
C GLU A 13 -16.06 -0.10 -7.13
N ARG A 14 -16.80 0.37 -8.14
CA ARG A 14 -17.14 -0.46 -9.30
C ARG A 14 -15.89 -0.91 -10.05
N THR A 15 -14.96 0.00 -10.33
CA THR A 15 -13.69 -0.34 -10.98
C THR A 15 -12.87 -1.30 -10.13
N SER A 16 -12.80 -1.07 -8.81
CA SER A 16 -12.07 -1.93 -7.87
C SER A 16 -12.64 -3.35 -7.81
N ASN A 17 -13.97 -3.49 -7.86
CA ASN A 17 -14.64 -4.79 -7.89
C ASN A 17 -14.31 -5.57 -9.18
N ILE A 18 -14.34 -4.89 -10.33
CA ILE A 18 -14.00 -5.50 -11.63
C ILE A 18 -12.52 -5.95 -11.62
N LEU A 19 -11.61 -5.07 -11.20
CA LEU A 19 -10.18 -5.41 -11.09
C LEU A 19 -9.98 -6.65 -10.20
N GLY A 20 -10.61 -6.67 -9.01
CA GLY A 20 -10.54 -7.80 -8.09
C GLY A 20 -11.04 -9.11 -8.70
N GLU A 21 -12.17 -9.07 -9.42
CA GLU A 21 -12.73 -10.26 -10.08
C GLU A 21 -11.78 -10.84 -11.14
N TYR A 22 -11.18 -9.98 -11.98
CA TYR A 22 -10.24 -10.44 -13.00
C TYR A 22 -8.92 -10.94 -12.40
N MET A 23 -8.42 -10.31 -11.34
CA MET A 23 -7.23 -10.79 -10.63
C MET A 23 -7.44 -12.19 -10.06
N LEU A 24 -8.64 -12.50 -9.54
CA LEU A 24 -8.99 -13.84 -9.07
C LEU A 24 -9.06 -14.87 -10.22
N LYS A 25 -9.34 -14.44 -11.45
CA LYS A 25 -9.25 -15.26 -12.67
C LYS A 25 -7.81 -15.41 -13.19
N GLY A 26 -6.83 -14.86 -12.50
CA GLY A 26 -5.41 -14.92 -12.86
C GLY A 26 -4.94 -13.81 -13.80
N TRP A 27 -5.77 -12.81 -14.09
CA TRP A 27 -5.34 -11.65 -14.87
C TRP A 27 -4.34 -10.82 -14.07
N THR A 28 -3.36 -10.25 -14.76
CA THR A 28 -2.28 -9.48 -14.14
C THR A 28 -2.37 -8.00 -14.51
N LEU A 29 -2.27 -7.11 -13.53
CA LEU A 29 -2.09 -5.67 -13.77
C LEU A 29 -0.79 -5.41 -14.52
N THR A 30 -0.82 -4.53 -15.51
CA THR A 30 0.36 -4.04 -16.22
C THR A 30 0.81 -2.67 -15.69
N ASP A 31 2.02 -2.29 -16.04
CA ASP A 31 2.60 -0.96 -15.84
C ASP A 31 2.01 0.11 -16.79
N LEU A 32 1.35 -0.33 -17.86
CA LEU A 32 0.66 0.55 -18.81
C LEU A 32 -0.71 1.00 -18.26
N HIS A 33 -1.03 2.27 -18.46
CA HIS A 33 -2.32 2.86 -18.14
C HIS A 33 -3.18 2.96 -19.40
N CYS A 34 -4.51 2.89 -19.24
CA CYS A 34 -5.43 3.07 -20.35
C CYS A 34 -5.32 4.49 -20.93
N ASP A 35 -5.14 4.60 -22.23
CA ASP A 35 -5.04 5.84 -23.00
C ASP A 35 -6.29 6.73 -22.90
N GLN A 36 -7.47 6.13 -22.75
CA GLN A 36 -8.75 6.86 -22.69
C GLN A 36 -8.97 7.55 -21.34
N CYS A 37 -8.63 6.89 -20.23
CA CYS A 37 -8.88 7.44 -18.89
C CYS A 37 -7.61 7.88 -18.15
N ASN A 38 -6.42 7.44 -18.56
CA ASN A 38 -5.10 7.70 -17.95
C ASN A 38 -4.98 7.42 -16.43
N VAL A 39 -6.02 6.87 -15.80
CA VAL A 39 -6.10 6.63 -14.36
C VAL A 39 -6.10 5.13 -14.05
N THR A 40 -6.79 4.33 -14.87
CA THR A 40 -6.92 2.89 -14.60
C THR A 40 -5.80 2.11 -15.29
N PRO A 41 -5.02 1.29 -14.54
CA PRO A 41 -4.01 0.41 -15.13
C PRO A 41 -4.67 -0.66 -16.01
N LEU A 42 -4.02 -1.02 -17.12
CA LEU A 42 -4.48 -2.09 -17.99
C LEU A 42 -4.24 -3.45 -17.31
N MET A 43 -5.14 -4.39 -17.57
CA MET A 43 -5.02 -5.80 -17.18
C MET A 43 -4.63 -6.65 -18.38
N ARG A 44 -3.81 -7.67 -18.15
CA ARG A 44 -3.36 -8.61 -19.17
C ARG A 44 -3.85 -10.01 -18.88
N GLU A 45 -4.34 -10.67 -19.92
CA GLU A 45 -4.81 -12.06 -19.85
C GLU A 45 -3.68 -13.06 -19.53
N PRO A 46 -3.96 -14.13 -18.76
CA PRO A 46 -3.03 -15.24 -18.57
C PRO A 46 -2.52 -15.82 -19.89
N ALA A 47 -1.20 -16.06 -19.96
CA ALA A 47 -0.53 -16.62 -21.14
C ALA A 47 -1.19 -17.92 -21.64
N ALA A 48 -1.49 -18.82 -20.71
CA ALA A 48 -2.07 -20.12 -21.02
C ALA A 48 -3.45 -20.01 -21.69
N GLN A 49 -4.26 -19.04 -21.28
CA GLN A 49 -5.61 -18.82 -21.81
C GLN A 49 -5.57 -18.26 -23.24
N ALA A 50 -4.69 -17.29 -23.49
CA ALA A 50 -4.47 -16.75 -24.84
C ALA A 50 -3.93 -17.82 -25.80
N SER A 51 -2.97 -18.64 -25.35
CA SER A 51 -2.41 -19.74 -26.15
C SER A 51 -3.43 -20.83 -26.45
N ALA A 52 -4.28 -21.20 -25.47
CA ALA A 52 -5.34 -22.19 -25.68
C ALA A 52 -6.38 -21.72 -26.72
N ALA A 53 -6.64 -20.42 -26.78
CA ALA A 53 -7.53 -19.80 -27.77
C ALA A 53 -6.82 -19.42 -29.08
N ASN A 54 -5.54 -19.77 -29.24
CA ASN A 54 -4.69 -19.44 -30.41
C ASN A 54 -4.79 -17.96 -30.83
N ARG A 55 -4.78 -17.04 -29.85
CA ARG A 55 -4.86 -15.59 -30.09
C ARG A 55 -3.77 -14.83 -29.34
N ALA A 56 -3.49 -13.61 -29.80
CA ALA A 56 -2.62 -12.70 -29.08
C ALA A 56 -3.23 -12.36 -27.70
N ARG A 57 -2.37 -12.09 -26.71
CA ARG A 57 -2.81 -11.66 -25.38
C ARG A 57 -3.52 -10.32 -25.51
N ILE A 58 -4.72 -10.25 -24.95
CA ILE A 58 -5.48 -9.00 -24.91
C ILE A 58 -5.12 -8.21 -23.66
N GLN A 59 -5.24 -6.89 -23.78
CA GLN A 59 -5.20 -5.94 -22.70
C GLN A 59 -6.60 -5.35 -22.51
N PHE A 60 -6.94 -5.02 -21.28
CA PHE A 60 -8.29 -4.65 -20.90
C PHE A 60 -8.28 -3.56 -19.81
N CYS A 61 -9.08 -2.52 -19.97
CA CYS A 61 -9.30 -1.46 -18.98
C CYS A 61 -10.62 -1.68 -18.23
N ALA A 62 -10.55 -1.93 -16.93
CA ALA A 62 -11.73 -2.17 -16.10
C ALA A 62 -12.74 -1.01 -16.08
N GLN A 63 -12.29 0.22 -16.31
CA GLN A 63 -13.15 1.40 -16.30
C GLN A 63 -13.78 1.71 -17.66
N CYS A 64 -13.06 1.49 -18.76
CA CYS A 64 -13.51 1.84 -20.11
C CYS A 64 -14.21 0.69 -20.83
N ASP A 65 -13.69 -0.53 -20.70
CA ASP A 65 -14.17 -1.70 -21.46
C ASP A 65 -15.32 -2.44 -20.74
N GLY A 66 -15.47 -2.21 -19.42
CA GLY A 66 -16.56 -2.76 -18.61
C GLY A 66 -16.41 -4.25 -18.27
N GLY A 67 -17.29 -4.78 -17.42
CA GLY A 67 -17.17 -6.17 -16.91
C GLY A 67 -17.37 -7.27 -17.99
N PRO A 68 -17.00 -8.52 -17.68
CA PRO A 68 -17.03 -9.66 -18.61
C PRO A 68 -18.44 -10.13 -19.02
N ALA A 69 -19.51 -9.51 -18.50
CA ALA A 69 -20.90 -9.84 -18.82
C ALA A 69 -21.32 -9.38 -20.25
N GLY A 70 -20.35 -9.25 -21.15
CA GLY A 70 -20.49 -8.70 -22.48
C GLY A 70 -20.39 -7.17 -22.45
N PRO A 71 -19.90 -6.55 -23.53
CA PRO A 71 -20.02 -5.12 -23.72
C PRO A 71 -21.50 -4.78 -23.63
N SER A 72 -21.92 -4.21 -22.50
CA SER A 72 -23.23 -3.58 -22.43
C SER A 72 -23.22 -2.51 -23.51
N SER A 73 -24.03 -2.70 -24.55
CA SER A 73 -24.07 -1.96 -25.80
C SER A 73 -24.29 -0.45 -25.62
N GLN A 74 -23.32 0.25 -25.07
CA GLN A 74 -23.04 1.63 -25.37
C GLN A 74 -21.91 1.67 -26.41
N ALA A 75 -22.13 0.94 -27.50
CA ALA A 75 -21.48 1.26 -28.75
C ALA A 75 -21.89 2.70 -29.08
N ARG A 76 -20.98 3.65 -28.85
CA ARG A 76 -21.00 4.91 -29.59
C ARG A 76 -20.99 4.50 -31.06
N GLN A 77 -22.13 4.67 -31.73
CA GLN A 77 -22.21 4.67 -33.17
C GLN A 77 -21.27 5.76 -33.68
N ILE A 78 -20.04 5.39 -34.01
CA ILE A 78 -19.24 6.15 -34.96
C ILE A 78 -19.71 5.63 -36.31
N THR A 79 -20.67 6.33 -36.91
CA THR A 79 -21.04 6.17 -38.33
C THR A 79 -19.88 6.71 -39.18
N PRO A 80 -19.20 5.90 -40.00
CA PRO A 80 -18.47 6.42 -41.14
C PRO A 80 -19.50 6.65 -42.24
N ASP A 81 -19.61 7.90 -42.66
CA ASP A 81 -20.33 8.35 -43.85
C ASP A 81 -19.74 7.64 -45.08
N GLN A 82 -20.51 6.73 -45.70
CA GLN A 82 -20.26 6.31 -47.08
C GLN A 82 -21.57 5.88 -47.77
N PRO A 83 -21.93 6.53 -48.90
CA PRO A 83 -23.03 6.10 -49.75
C PRO A 83 -22.52 5.22 -50.89
N GLY A 84 -23.16 4.06 -51.14
CA GLY A 84 -22.87 3.25 -52.33
C GLY A 84 -23.59 1.89 -52.36
N PRO A 85 -24.44 1.60 -53.36
CA PRO A 85 -25.29 0.41 -53.41
C PRO A 85 -24.61 -0.82 -54.04
N LEU A 86 -24.96 -2.02 -53.51
CA LEU A 86 -25.18 -3.36 -54.10
C LEU A 86 -24.41 -3.80 -55.39
N PRO A 87 -23.99 -5.08 -55.54
CA PRO A 87 -24.88 -6.25 -55.36
C PRO A 87 -24.29 -7.54 -54.75
N GLN A 88 -25.14 -8.19 -53.95
CA GLN A 88 -25.56 -9.60 -54.03
C GLN A 88 -24.58 -10.64 -54.62
N LEU A 89 -24.05 -11.51 -53.77
CA LEU A 89 -23.66 -12.88 -54.15
C LEU A 89 -24.01 -13.86 -53.04
N GLU A 90 -24.89 -14.78 -53.40
CA GLU A 90 -25.44 -15.88 -52.63
C GLU A 90 -24.38 -16.94 -52.37
N PHE A 91 -24.32 -17.46 -51.13
CA PHE A 91 -23.76 -18.79 -50.87
C PHE A 91 -24.63 -19.55 -49.86
N PRO A 92 -24.94 -20.84 -50.12
CA PRO A 92 -25.93 -21.60 -49.37
C PRO A 92 -25.37 -22.24 -48.10
N SER A 93 -26.22 -22.24 -47.07
CA SER A 93 -26.03 -22.95 -45.79
C SER A 93 -26.04 -24.47 -45.96
N PRO A 94 -25.24 -25.19 -45.15
CA PRO A 94 -25.56 -26.56 -44.74
C PRO A 94 -26.36 -26.55 -43.43
N ILE A 95 -27.50 -27.24 -43.48
CA ILE A 95 -28.43 -27.53 -42.41
C ILE A 95 -27.83 -28.64 -41.53
N ASP A 96 -27.81 -28.44 -40.21
CA ASP A 96 -27.70 -29.56 -39.25
C ASP A 96 -28.69 -29.35 -38.08
N PRO A 97 -29.67 -30.25 -37.88
CA PRO A 97 -30.67 -30.14 -36.83
C PRO A 97 -30.21 -30.82 -35.53
N HIS A 98 -29.86 -30.04 -34.51
CA HIS A 98 -29.66 -30.56 -33.16
C HIS A 98 -30.99 -30.53 -32.34
N PRO A 99 -31.27 -31.59 -31.55
CA PRO A 99 -32.54 -31.75 -30.84
C PRO A 99 -32.67 -30.79 -29.63
N PRO A 100 -33.89 -30.37 -29.26
CA PRO A 100 -34.14 -29.49 -28.14
C PRO A 100 -33.88 -30.20 -26.80
N ILE A 101 -32.89 -29.72 -26.06
CA ILE A 101 -32.64 -30.11 -24.67
C ILE A 101 -33.63 -29.31 -23.79
N PRO A 102 -34.50 -29.94 -22.99
CA PRO A 102 -35.36 -29.22 -22.06
C PRO A 102 -34.51 -28.63 -20.93
N SER A 103 -34.22 -27.34 -21.00
CA SER A 103 -33.65 -26.56 -19.90
C SER A 103 -34.73 -26.32 -18.85
N SER A 104 -34.91 -27.29 -17.97
CA SER A 104 -35.60 -27.13 -16.69
C SER A 104 -34.61 -26.54 -15.68
N SER A 105 -34.53 -25.21 -15.62
CA SER A 105 -33.95 -24.48 -14.50
C SER A 105 -35.09 -23.84 -13.72
N SER A 106 -35.79 -24.66 -12.93
CA SER A 106 -36.63 -24.17 -11.84
C SER A 106 -35.77 -23.31 -10.90
N PRO A 107 -36.14 -22.04 -10.64
CA PRO A 107 -35.57 -21.29 -9.54
C PRO A 107 -36.07 -21.92 -8.23
N LEU A 108 -35.25 -22.77 -7.63
CA LEU A 108 -35.47 -23.21 -6.25
C LEU A 108 -35.47 -21.95 -5.35
N PRO A 109 -36.53 -21.72 -4.55
CA PRO A 109 -36.56 -20.61 -3.61
C PRO A 109 -35.41 -20.81 -2.62
N ARG A 110 -34.48 -19.86 -2.58
CA ARG A 110 -33.47 -19.77 -1.53
C ARG A 110 -34.21 -19.64 -0.21
N THR A 111 -34.30 -20.74 0.52
CA THR A 111 -34.74 -20.75 1.90
C THR A 111 -33.75 -19.88 2.67
N THR A 112 -34.17 -18.66 2.99
CA THR A 112 -33.47 -17.71 3.83
C THR A 112 -33.45 -18.26 5.26
N SER A 113 -32.59 -19.23 5.52
CA SER A 113 -32.21 -19.57 6.88
C SER A 113 -31.53 -18.34 7.51
N PRO A 114 -32.03 -17.80 8.64
CA PRO A 114 -31.52 -16.57 9.27
C PRO A 114 -30.09 -16.67 9.83
N THR A 115 -29.37 -17.76 9.57
CA THR A 115 -28.05 -18.07 10.15
C THR A 115 -26.86 -17.52 9.34
N ALA A 116 -27.07 -16.99 8.12
CA ALA A 116 -25.99 -16.43 7.30
C ALA A 116 -25.59 -15.01 7.75
N ALA A 117 -26.54 -14.16 8.13
CA ALA A 117 -26.28 -12.79 8.55
C ALA A 117 -25.52 -12.70 9.89
N ALA A 118 -25.66 -13.70 10.76
CA ALA A 118 -24.92 -13.76 12.02
C ALA A 118 -23.42 -14.08 11.82
N ARG A 119 -23.05 -14.75 10.73
CA ARG A 119 -21.64 -15.10 10.44
C ARG A 119 -20.84 -13.90 9.92
N THR A 120 -21.44 -13.03 9.11
CA THR A 120 -20.74 -11.88 8.52
C THR A 120 -20.29 -10.86 9.57
N ARG A 121 -21.11 -10.62 10.60
CA ARG A 121 -20.75 -9.69 11.69
C ARG A 121 -19.53 -10.18 12.47
N THR A 122 -19.43 -11.49 12.74
CA THR A 122 -18.28 -12.04 13.46
C THR A 122 -16.96 -11.89 12.70
N SER A 123 -16.97 -11.91 11.37
CA SER A 123 -15.74 -11.73 10.59
C SER A 123 -15.25 -10.29 10.57
N GLU A 124 -16.16 -9.32 10.59
CA GLU A 124 -15.83 -7.89 10.65
C GLU A 124 -15.20 -7.54 12.00
N ASP A 125 -15.82 -7.99 13.11
CA ASP A 125 -15.31 -7.80 14.46
C ASP A 125 -13.90 -8.42 14.64
N ILE A 126 -13.68 -9.62 14.08
CA ILE A 126 -12.36 -10.28 14.13
C ILE A 126 -11.32 -9.49 13.34
N SER A 127 -11.70 -8.93 12.19
CA SER A 127 -10.79 -8.16 11.33
C SER A 127 -10.35 -6.87 12.01
N GLU A 128 -11.26 -6.16 12.67
CA GLU A 128 -10.96 -4.98 13.48
C GLU A 128 -10.06 -5.34 14.68
N ALA A 129 -10.36 -6.44 15.37
CA ALA A 129 -9.53 -6.89 16.48
C ALA A 129 -8.11 -7.29 16.03
N ILE A 130 -7.96 -7.86 14.83
CA ILE A 130 -6.64 -8.16 14.25
C ILE A 130 -5.88 -6.87 13.96
N SER A 131 -6.50 -5.90 13.28
CA SER A 131 -5.84 -4.65 12.92
C SER A 131 -5.42 -3.86 14.16
N ALA A 132 -6.27 -3.79 15.20
CA ALA A 132 -5.95 -3.17 16.48
C ALA A 132 -4.74 -3.82 17.17
N ARG A 133 -4.60 -5.15 17.11
CA ARG A 133 -3.45 -5.86 17.69
C ARG A 133 -2.18 -5.64 16.89
N LEU A 134 -2.26 -5.60 15.57
CA LEU A 134 -1.09 -5.28 14.74
C LEU A 134 -0.54 -3.89 15.03
N LEU A 135 -1.42 -2.89 15.25
CA LEU A 135 -1.03 -1.55 15.67
C LEU A 135 -0.37 -1.53 17.07
N GLN A 136 -0.71 -2.47 17.94
CA GLN A 136 -0.06 -2.68 19.23
C GLN A 136 1.29 -3.42 19.12
N GLY A 137 1.77 -3.71 17.92
CA GLY A 137 3.03 -4.42 17.68
C GLY A 137 2.95 -5.94 17.75
N TYR A 138 1.73 -6.51 17.78
CA TYR A 138 1.57 -7.96 17.60
C TYR A 138 1.92 -8.35 16.16
N SER A 139 2.25 -9.62 15.95
CA SER A 139 2.65 -10.12 14.62
C SER A 139 1.72 -11.24 14.15
N LEU A 140 1.20 -11.14 12.92
CA LEU A 140 0.40 -12.22 12.32
C LEU A 140 1.26 -13.45 12.06
N LEU A 141 0.78 -14.63 12.47
CA LEU A 141 1.41 -15.91 12.22
C LEU A 141 0.65 -16.66 11.12
N GLN A 142 1.36 -17.52 10.40
CA GLN A 142 0.79 -18.35 9.34
C GLN A 142 -0.08 -19.52 9.88
N SER A 143 -0.07 -19.76 11.19
CA SER A 143 -0.84 -20.83 11.82
C SER A 143 -2.25 -20.38 12.21
N ASN A 144 -3.25 -21.22 11.97
CA ASN A 144 -4.64 -20.97 12.34
C ASN A 144 -4.97 -21.51 13.74
N CYS A 145 -6.03 -20.98 14.34
CA CYS A 145 -6.53 -21.46 15.62
C CYS A 145 -7.01 -22.93 15.53
N PRO A 146 -6.56 -23.82 16.42
CA PRO A 146 -7.02 -25.22 16.44
C PRO A 146 -8.44 -25.38 17.01
N ASN A 147 -9.00 -24.35 17.65
CA ASN A 147 -10.36 -24.41 18.19
C ASN A 147 -11.39 -24.49 17.05
N ALA A 148 -12.29 -25.47 17.12
CA ALA A 148 -13.35 -25.68 16.14
C ALA A 148 -14.30 -24.48 15.99
N SER A 149 -14.47 -23.66 17.04
CA SER A 149 -15.29 -22.45 16.99
C SER A 149 -14.64 -21.28 16.25
N CYS A 150 -13.32 -21.31 16.04
CA CYS A 150 -12.54 -20.23 15.39
C CYS A 150 -11.76 -20.74 14.18
N LYS A 151 -12.36 -21.68 13.42
CA LYS A 151 -11.74 -22.26 12.24
C LYS A 151 -11.41 -21.19 11.20
N GLY A 152 -10.14 -21.12 10.79
CA GLY A 152 -9.66 -20.15 9.81
C GLY A 152 -9.22 -18.80 10.39
N VAL A 153 -9.41 -18.56 11.69
CA VAL A 153 -8.87 -17.35 12.34
C VAL A 153 -7.37 -17.53 12.57
N PRO A 154 -6.51 -16.62 12.07
CA PRO A 154 -5.07 -16.71 12.26
C PRO A 154 -4.68 -16.45 13.72
N LEU A 155 -3.59 -17.09 14.16
CA LEU A 155 -2.94 -16.78 15.44
C LEU A 155 -2.07 -15.54 15.30
N ILE A 156 -1.95 -14.76 16.37
CA ILE A 156 -1.03 -13.62 16.47
C ILE A 156 0.01 -13.85 17.58
N GLY A 157 1.24 -13.42 17.35
CA GLY A 157 2.35 -13.45 18.31
C GLY A 157 2.40 -12.17 19.13
N TYR A 158 2.80 -12.28 20.39
CA TYR A 158 2.98 -11.12 21.26
C TYR A 158 4.09 -10.20 20.74
N PRO A 159 4.02 -8.89 21.06
CA PRO A 159 5.09 -7.95 20.75
C PRO A 159 6.44 -8.47 21.28
N ARG A 160 7.52 -8.15 20.55
CA ARG A 160 8.86 -8.54 20.98
C ARG A 160 9.19 -7.87 22.31
N ALA A 161 9.89 -8.59 23.18
CA ALA A 161 10.44 -7.99 24.38
C ALA A 161 11.46 -6.90 24.00
N LYS A 162 11.78 -6.01 24.95
CA LYS A 162 12.82 -4.97 24.75
C LYS A 162 14.17 -5.56 24.33
N ASP A 163 14.44 -6.80 24.73
CA ASP A 163 15.65 -7.56 24.38
C ASP A 163 15.63 -8.13 22.95
N GLY A 164 14.58 -7.86 22.18
CA GLY A 164 14.40 -8.36 20.81
C GLY A 164 14.00 -9.85 20.71
N THR A 165 13.98 -10.55 21.85
CA THR A 165 13.53 -11.95 21.94
C THR A 165 12.05 -12.06 21.61
N ARG A 166 11.71 -13.06 20.80
CA ARG A 166 10.32 -13.37 20.45
C ARG A 166 9.67 -14.20 21.55
N ASP A 167 8.49 -13.80 21.99
CA ASP A 167 7.69 -14.61 22.90
C ASP A 167 7.15 -15.85 22.14
N PRO A 168 7.36 -17.08 22.63
CA PRO A 168 6.82 -18.28 22.00
C PRO A 168 5.30 -18.40 22.11
N ARG A 169 4.67 -17.56 22.95
CA ARG A 169 3.23 -17.51 23.11
C ARG A 169 2.57 -16.86 21.89
N ARG A 170 1.43 -17.43 21.54
CA ARG A 170 0.57 -17.04 20.42
C ARG A 170 -0.85 -16.93 20.97
N MET A 171 -1.70 -16.14 20.35
CA MET A 171 -3.08 -15.96 20.80
C MET A 171 -4.02 -15.95 19.60
N CYS A 172 -5.18 -16.60 19.72
CA CYS A 172 -6.26 -16.45 18.74
C CYS A 172 -7.06 -15.19 19.04
N VAL A 173 -7.25 -14.33 18.04
CA VAL A 173 -8.04 -13.10 18.21
C VAL A 173 -9.53 -13.40 18.41
N GLY A 174 -10.04 -14.46 17.79
CA GLY A 174 -11.46 -14.83 17.86
C GLY A 174 -11.91 -15.39 19.22
N CYS A 175 -11.13 -16.30 19.83
CA CYS A 175 -11.49 -16.89 21.13
C CYS A 175 -10.64 -16.38 22.30
N GLY A 176 -9.63 -15.55 22.07
CA GLY A 176 -8.71 -15.04 23.10
C GLY A 176 -7.81 -16.11 23.73
N THR A 177 -7.84 -17.36 23.25
CA THR A 177 -7.06 -18.47 23.81
C THR A 177 -5.60 -18.34 23.42
N GLY A 178 -4.70 -18.45 24.41
CA GLY A 178 -3.26 -18.50 24.22
C GLY A 178 -2.79 -19.92 23.86
N TYR A 179 -1.75 -20.01 23.03
CA TYR A 179 -1.10 -21.25 22.60
C TYR A 179 0.42 -21.07 22.68
N VAL A 180 1.15 -22.07 23.16
CA VAL A 180 2.62 -22.09 23.03
C VAL A 180 2.97 -23.00 21.86
N SER A 181 3.94 -22.61 21.04
CA SER A 181 4.57 -23.58 20.16
C SER A 181 5.57 -24.41 20.94
N GLU A 182 5.17 -25.64 21.25
CA GLU A 182 6.11 -26.66 21.68
C GLU A 182 7.08 -26.91 20.52
N GLY A 183 8.37 -26.79 20.78
CA GLY A 183 9.41 -26.95 19.76
C GLY A 183 9.33 -28.33 19.09
N GLN A 184 9.65 -28.36 17.79
CA GLN A 184 9.94 -29.46 16.84
C GLN A 184 9.17 -30.81 16.89
N MET A 185 8.38 -31.14 17.92
CA MET A 185 7.68 -32.43 18.09
C MET A 185 6.16 -32.29 18.35
N GLY A 186 5.52 -31.35 17.64
CA GLY A 186 4.23 -31.68 17.02
C GLY A 186 2.95 -31.54 17.85
N GLY A 187 2.79 -30.46 18.61
CA GLY A 187 1.48 -30.09 19.20
C GLY A 187 1.35 -28.61 19.53
N MET A 188 0.17 -28.02 19.30
CA MET A 188 -0.19 -26.71 19.88
C MET A 188 -1.05 -26.96 21.11
N GLN A 189 -0.46 -26.86 22.29
CA GLN A 189 -1.21 -26.99 23.54
C GLN A 189 -1.87 -25.64 23.89
N PRO A 190 -3.18 -25.63 24.20
CA PRO A 190 -3.82 -24.43 24.73
C PRO A 190 -3.22 -24.12 26.09
N ILE A 191 -2.71 -22.88 26.25
CA ILE A 191 -2.35 -22.36 27.57
C ILE A 191 -3.68 -22.19 28.28
N GLN A 192 -3.97 -23.06 29.25
CA GLN A 192 -5.07 -22.80 30.17
C GLN A 192 -4.85 -21.41 30.74
N PRO A 193 -5.84 -20.50 30.65
CA PRO A 193 -5.70 -19.18 31.24
C PRO A 193 -5.42 -19.41 32.73
N MET A 194 -4.15 -19.28 33.12
CA MET A 194 -3.76 -19.33 34.51
C MET A 194 -4.59 -18.25 35.19
N GLY A 195 -5.48 -18.72 36.07
CA GLY A 195 -6.67 -18.00 36.48
C GLY A 195 -6.41 -16.53 36.65
N ARG A 196 -7.13 -15.71 35.89
CA ARG A 196 -7.43 -14.34 36.30
C ARG A 196 -8.09 -14.52 37.67
N ALA A 197 -7.30 -14.39 38.73
CA ALA A 197 -7.76 -14.50 40.10
C ALA A 197 -9.06 -13.73 40.18
N GLN A 198 -10.13 -14.43 40.56
CA GLN A 198 -11.48 -13.92 40.60
C GLN A 198 -11.45 -12.51 41.21
N ALA A 199 -11.64 -11.49 40.38
CA ALA A 199 -12.12 -10.21 40.86
C ALA A 199 -13.52 -10.54 41.40
N GLN A 200 -13.57 -10.78 42.70
CA GLN A 200 -14.75 -11.16 43.43
C GLN A 200 -15.85 -10.17 43.05
N ALA A 201 -16.98 -10.74 42.62
CA ALA A 201 -18.24 -10.02 42.55
C ALA A 201 -18.51 -9.40 43.93
N VAL A 202 -18.35 -8.09 44.03
CA VAL A 202 -18.85 -7.31 45.16
C VAL A 202 -20.37 -7.46 45.15
N ARG A 203 -20.88 -8.33 46.02
CA ARG A 203 -22.30 -8.33 46.40
C ARG A 203 -22.54 -7.06 47.22
N PRO A 204 -23.64 -6.32 47.00
CA PRO A 204 -23.99 -5.21 47.88
C PRO A 204 -24.46 -5.77 49.23
N VAL A 205 -23.67 -5.57 50.28
CA VAL A 205 -24.08 -5.83 51.67
C VAL A 205 -24.50 -4.50 52.28
N SER A 206 -25.79 -4.41 52.59
CA SER A 206 -26.37 -3.37 53.43
C SER A 206 -25.84 -3.50 54.87
N GLY A 207 -25.30 -2.40 55.39
CA GLY A 207 -25.37 -1.94 56.78
C GLY A 207 -24.91 -2.87 57.92
N SER A 208 -23.84 -2.50 58.61
CA SER A 208 -23.93 -2.03 60.01
C SER A 208 -22.54 -1.71 60.59
N SER A 209 -22.53 -0.66 61.39
CA SER A 209 -21.41 -0.11 62.16
C SER A 209 -20.74 -1.11 63.10
N SER A 210 -19.42 -1.04 63.22
CA SER A 210 -18.75 -0.81 64.52
C SER A 210 -17.24 -0.62 64.37
N ARG A 211 -16.73 0.25 65.24
CA ARG A 211 -15.36 0.73 65.37
C ARG A 211 -14.44 -0.36 65.91
N GLY A 212 -13.19 -0.39 65.45
CA GLY A 212 -12.10 -1.12 66.09
C GLY A 212 -10.77 -0.89 65.36
N ALA A 213 -9.84 -0.20 66.01
CA ALA A 213 -8.51 0.16 65.51
C ALA A 213 -7.48 -0.99 65.76
N PRO A 214 -6.17 -0.82 65.47
CA PRO A 214 -5.42 -1.71 64.59
C PRO A 214 -4.55 -2.73 65.35
N GLN A 215 -4.17 -3.82 64.68
CA GLN A 215 -3.11 -4.70 65.17
C GLN A 215 -2.11 -5.03 64.06
N THR A 216 -0.94 -4.43 64.22
CA THR A 216 0.33 -4.73 63.58
C THR A 216 0.78 -6.13 64.00
N GLN A 217 1.08 -7.03 63.05
CA GLN A 217 2.01 -8.14 63.29
C GLN A 217 2.90 -8.37 62.07
N ALA A 218 4.19 -8.33 62.37
CA ALA A 218 5.31 -8.72 61.53
C ALA A 218 5.56 -10.23 61.66
N GLY A 219 6.13 -10.85 60.62
CA GLY A 219 6.70 -12.21 60.68
C GLY A 219 6.80 -12.90 59.31
N PRO A 220 7.67 -13.92 59.15
CA PRO A 220 8.92 -13.71 58.43
C PRO A 220 9.22 -14.67 57.26
N SER A 221 10.18 -14.25 56.44
CA SER A 221 11.14 -14.99 55.60
C SER A 221 11.02 -16.52 55.43
N THR A 222 10.95 -16.97 54.18
CA THR A 222 11.60 -18.20 53.65
C THR A 222 11.70 -18.02 52.13
N GLY A 223 12.83 -18.02 51.42
CA GLY A 223 14.14 -18.57 51.72
C GLY A 223 14.33 -19.91 51.00
N THR A 224 14.25 -19.96 49.67
CA THR A 224 14.63 -21.15 48.90
C THR A 224 15.26 -20.75 47.58
N GLY A 225 16.59 -20.62 47.61
CA GLY A 225 17.42 -20.64 46.41
C GLY A 225 17.53 -22.07 45.88
N LEU A 226 17.37 -22.22 44.58
CA LEU A 226 17.84 -23.37 43.83
C LEU A 226 18.71 -22.84 42.69
N GLY A 227 20.01 -23.02 42.87
CA GLY A 227 21.00 -22.82 41.83
C GLY A 227 20.84 -23.88 40.75
N VAL A 228 20.87 -23.44 39.50
CA VAL A 228 21.04 -24.33 38.35
C VAL A 228 22.38 -23.99 37.72
N SER A 229 23.25 -24.98 37.82
CA SER A 229 24.60 -25.04 37.28
C SER A 229 24.62 -24.74 35.78
N GLY A 230 25.55 -23.88 35.38
CA GLY A 230 25.91 -23.67 34.00
C GLY A 230 26.61 -24.89 33.42
N MET A 231 26.06 -25.43 32.33
CA MET A 231 26.79 -26.27 31.39
C MET A 231 26.98 -25.47 30.10
N GLY A 232 28.24 -25.29 29.72
CA GLY A 232 28.63 -24.61 28.50
C GLY A 232 28.16 -25.38 27.27
N THR A 233 27.30 -24.74 26.48
CA THR A 233 26.93 -25.18 25.15
C THR A 233 28.04 -24.80 24.18
N GLN A 234 28.84 -25.78 23.78
CA GLN A 234 29.66 -25.66 22.58
C GLN A 234 28.72 -25.45 21.38
N ALA A 235 28.83 -24.30 20.74
CA ALA A 235 28.08 -23.95 19.54
C ALA A 235 28.54 -24.85 18.38
N GLN A 236 27.79 -25.92 18.12
CA GLN A 236 27.89 -26.64 16.85
C GLN A 236 27.40 -25.71 15.73
N ALA A 237 28.29 -25.45 14.77
CA ALA A 237 27.99 -24.69 13.57
C ALA A 237 26.84 -25.38 12.81
N VAL A 238 25.67 -24.76 12.82
CA VAL A 238 24.53 -25.21 12.01
C VAL A 238 24.89 -24.99 10.54
N PRO A 239 24.75 -26.00 9.66
CA PRO A 239 25.04 -25.84 8.24
C PRO A 239 24.13 -24.75 7.67
N GLU A 240 24.76 -23.69 7.16
CA GLU A 240 24.07 -22.52 6.66
C GLU A 240 23.21 -22.89 5.44
N SER A 241 21.92 -22.58 5.50
CA SER A 241 20.97 -22.83 4.42
C SER A 241 21.43 -22.18 3.11
N PRO A 242 21.32 -22.85 1.94
CA PRO A 242 21.62 -22.26 0.63
C PRO A 242 20.93 -20.91 0.38
N ARG A 243 19.78 -20.68 1.02
CA ARG A 243 19.03 -19.42 0.93
C ARG A 243 19.65 -18.29 1.75
N SER A 244 20.25 -18.59 2.92
CA SER A 244 21.00 -17.60 3.71
C SER A 244 22.29 -17.19 3.01
N LYS A 245 23.00 -18.15 2.41
CA LYS A 245 24.21 -17.88 1.63
C LYS A 245 23.94 -16.91 0.47
N ARG A 246 22.88 -17.18 -0.33
CA ARG A 246 22.49 -16.29 -1.43
C ARG A 246 22.07 -14.89 -0.97
N ARG A 247 21.49 -14.78 0.22
CA ARG A 247 21.12 -13.49 0.81
C ARG A 247 22.33 -12.70 1.25
N ARG A 248 23.35 -13.35 1.82
CA ARG A 248 24.61 -12.71 2.23
C ARG A 248 25.39 -12.18 1.01
N GLU A 249 25.50 -12.99 -0.04
CA GLU A 249 26.15 -12.58 -1.31
C GLU A 249 25.50 -11.34 -1.93
N LEU A 250 24.18 -11.22 -1.90
CA LEU A 250 23.47 -10.04 -2.41
C LEU A 250 23.76 -8.77 -1.61
N TYR A 251 23.94 -8.85 -0.29
CA TYR A 251 24.24 -7.68 0.55
C TYR A 251 25.72 -7.29 0.47
N GLU A 252 26.64 -8.25 0.45
CA GLU A 252 28.08 -7.98 0.27
C GLU A 252 28.38 -7.33 -1.10
N THR A 253 27.67 -7.76 -2.16
CA THR A 253 27.83 -7.16 -3.49
C THR A 253 27.33 -5.70 -3.53
N GLY A 254 26.27 -5.38 -2.79
CA GLY A 254 25.76 -4.00 -2.69
C GLY A 254 26.70 -3.04 -1.96
N GLU A 255 27.44 -3.55 -0.95
CA GLU A 255 28.38 -2.75 -0.17
C GLU A 255 29.65 -2.40 -0.98
N ALA A 256 30.13 -3.32 -1.82
CA ALA A 256 31.27 -3.08 -2.73
C ALA A 256 30.97 -2.02 -3.80
N ILE A 257 29.75 -2.00 -4.33
CA ILE A 257 29.33 -0.99 -5.33
C ILE A 257 29.27 0.40 -4.68
N ASN A 258 28.77 0.48 -3.45
CA ASN A 258 28.63 1.76 -2.74
C ASN A 258 29.98 2.33 -2.28
N ALA A 259 30.96 1.46 -1.95
CA ALA A 259 32.33 1.88 -1.64
C ALA A 259 33.07 2.48 -2.84
N THR A 260 32.73 2.05 -4.06
CA THR A 260 33.36 2.53 -5.31
C THR A 260 32.83 3.90 -5.76
N LEU A 261 31.62 4.27 -5.33
CA LEU A 261 30.98 5.56 -5.66
C LEU A 261 31.26 6.67 -4.66
N ARG A 262 32.10 6.44 -3.64
CA ARG A 262 32.44 7.45 -2.65
C ARG A 262 33.58 8.33 -3.18
N PRO A 263 33.35 9.61 -3.51
CA PRO A 263 34.42 10.50 -3.95
C PRO A 263 35.44 10.72 -2.81
N PRO A 264 36.74 10.84 -3.13
CA PRO A 264 37.77 11.07 -2.14
C PRO A 264 37.56 12.43 -1.44
N PRO A 265 37.95 12.56 -0.16
CA PRO A 265 37.85 13.82 0.55
C PRO A 265 38.82 14.84 -0.04
N SER A 266 38.29 15.94 -0.60
CA SER A 266 39.10 17.10 -0.96
C SER A 266 39.61 17.79 0.30
N ASP A 267 40.94 17.90 0.40
CA ASP A 267 41.64 18.68 1.41
C ASP A 267 41.18 20.13 1.41
N ARG A 268 40.60 20.55 2.53
CA ARG A 268 40.11 21.90 2.78
C ARG A 268 41.26 22.70 3.40
N GLN A 269 42.03 23.40 2.58
CA GLN A 269 43.01 24.38 3.07
C GLN A 269 42.28 25.60 3.66
N THR A 270 42.60 25.84 4.92
CA THR A 270 42.27 27.02 5.71
C THR A 270 43.09 28.21 5.20
N THR A 271 42.45 29.24 4.67
CA THR A 271 43.07 30.56 4.53
C THR A 271 42.24 31.62 5.25
N THR A 272 42.86 32.13 6.31
CA THR A 272 42.41 33.22 7.17
C THR A 272 43.12 34.50 6.75
N SER A 273 42.36 35.53 6.40
CA SER A 273 42.77 36.95 6.32
C SER A 273 41.49 37.74 5.96
N ARG A 274 40.81 38.52 6.80
CA ARG A 274 41.17 39.69 7.67
C ARG A 274 41.77 40.86 6.88
N SER A 275 40.93 41.87 6.61
CA SER A 275 41.15 43.34 6.64
C SER A 275 40.14 44.04 5.70
N THR A 276 39.14 44.78 6.22
CA THR A 276 39.06 46.21 6.62
C THR A 276 38.74 47.18 5.47
N ALA A 277 37.69 47.99 5.69
CA ALA A 277 37.44 49.34 5.16
C ALA A 277 37.22 49.43 3.64
N GLN A 278 36.50 50.35 3.00
CA GLN A 278 35.66 51.52 3.29
C GLN A 278 35.30 52.06 1.88
N GLU A 279 34.42 53.07 1.78
CA GLU A 279 34.04 53.85 0.58
C GLU A 279 32.92 53.25 -0.30
N ASP A 280 31.69 53.79 -0.29
CA ASP A 280 31.24 55.14 -0.71
C ASP A 280 31.26 55.28 -2.24
N GLN A 281 30.10 55.05 -2.86
CA GLN A 281 29.74 55.71 -4.11
C GLN A 281 28.23 55.67 -4.33
N ASP A 282 27.62 56.73 -3.81
CA ASP A 282 26.43 57.37 -4.30
C ASP A 282 26.60 57.81 -5.78
N LEU A 283 25.47 57.99 -6.47
CA LEU A 283 25.28 58.66 -7.78
C LEU A 283 25.66 57.86 -9.04
N LEU A 284 24.63 57.43 -9.81
CA LEU A 284 24.34 58.00 -11.14
C LEU A 284 22.98 57.48 -11.68
N SER A 285 22.29 58.41 -12.32
CA SER A 285 20.89 58.45 -12.73
C SER A 285 20.51 57.55 -13.93
N PRO A 286 19.20 57.46 -14.27
CA PRO A 286 18.67 56.66 -15.38
C PRO A 286 19.07 57.21 -16.75
N ILE A 287 19.41 56.30 -17.67
CA ILE A 287 19.58 56.61 -19.09
C ILE A 287 18.34 56.12 -19.83
N ASP A 288 17.50 57.06 -20.25
CA ASP A 288 16.54 56.88 -21.34
C ASP A 288 17.31 56.74 -22.67
N PRO A 289 16.99 55.74 -23.52
CA PRO A 289 17.30 55.82 -24.93
C PRO A 289 16.08 56.35 -25.70
N ASP A 290 16.32 57.53 -26.22
CA ASP A 290 15.57 58.30 -27.20
C ASP A 290 15.15 57.51 -28.45
N LEU A 291 14.02 57.96 -29.01
CA LEU A 291 13.31 57.45 -30.16
C LEU A 291 14.05 57.77 -31.45
N GLY A 292 14.50 56.73 -32.17
CA GLY A 292 14.92 56.84 -33.57
C GLY A 292 13.99 56.03 -34.49
N PRO A 293 13.44 56.61 -35.57
CA PRO A 293 12.66 55.88 -36.56
C PRO A 293 13.60 55.05 -37.45
N SER A 294 13.83 53.79 -37.07
CA SER A 294 14.65 52.87 -37.85
C SER A 294 13.82 52.21 -38.95
N ALA A 295 14.32 52.35 -40.16
CA ALA A 295 13.75 51.84 -41.39
C ALA A 295 13.39 50.35 -41.33
N SER A 296 12.23 50.03 -41.90
CA SER A 296 11.73 48.70 -42.21
C SER A 296 12.70 47.97 -43.14
N VAL A 297 13.53 47.10 -42.55
CA VAL A 297 14.29 46.07 -43.25
C VAL A 297 13.48 44.77 -43.11
N ASP A 298 12.93 44.29 -44.22
CA ASP A 298 12.33 42.97 -44.37
C ASP A 298 13.40 41.89 -44.11
N GLY A 299 13.56 41.53 -42.85
CA GLY A 299 14.35 40.39 -42.40
C GLY A 299 13.49 39.12 -42.39
N PRO A 300 14.00 37.98 -42.89
CA PRO A 300 13.27 36.72 -42.89
C PRO A 300 12.89 36.32 -41.45
N ALA A 301 11.64 35.89 -41.29
CA ALA A 301 11.04 35.53 -40.01
C ALA A 301 11.95 34.58 -39.20
N PRO A 302 12.23 34.88 -37.91
CA PRO A 302 13.02 34.00 -37.07
C PRO A 302 12.33 32.64 -36.92
N PRO A 303 13.07 31.53 -36.93
CA PRO A 303 12.50 30.19 -36.80
C PRO A 303 11.80 30.04 -35.43
N PRO A 304 10.74 29.21 -35.33
CA PRO A 304 9.96 29.04 -34.11
C PRO A 304 10.75 28.29 -33.03
N THR A 305 11.56 29.01 -32.26
CA THR A 305 12.35 28.48 -31.13
C THR A 305 11.58 28.38 -29.81
N SER A 306 10.26 28.65 -29.79
CA SER A 306 9.55 28.98 -28.54
C SER A 306 8.81 27.83 -27.85
N THR A 307 8.69 26.65 -28.45
CA THR A 307 7.88 25.56 -27.86
C THR A 307 8.54 24.95 -26.61
N ILE A 308 9.85 24.73 -26.65
CA ILE A 308 10.62 24.15 -25.54
C ILE A 308 10.71 25.13 -24.37
N HIS A 309 10.95 26.42 -24.65
CA HIS A 309 11.00 27.45 -23.61
C HIS A 309 9.68 27.57 -22.86
N THR A 310 8.55 27.60 -23.60
CA THR A 310 7.21 27.65 -23.01
C THR A 310 6.90 26.39 -22.18
N ALA A 311 7.42 25.22 -22.59
CA ALA A 311 7.27 23.98 -21.82
C ALA A 311 8.10 24.03 -20.53
N LEU A 312 9.34 24.51 -20.59
CA LEU A 312 10.21 24.69 -19.42
C LEU A 312 9.62 25.68 -18.40
N GLU A 313 9.08 26.81 -18.85
CA GLU A 313 8.40 27.77 -17.96
C GLU A 313 7.19 27.15 -17.26
N ARG A 314 6.38 26.35 -17.98
CA ARG A 314 5.24 25.62 -17.37
C ARG A 314 5.69 24.59 -16.35
N VAL A 315 6.76 23.85 -16.62
CA VAL A 315 7.33 22.87 -15.67
C VAL A 315 7.87 23.59 -14.44
N ASN A 316 8.58 24.71 -14.62
CA ASN A 316 9.11 25.51 -13.52
C ASN A 316 8.00 26.06 -12.63
N GLY A 317 6.92 26.59 -13.22
CA GLY A 317 5.75 27.05 -12.47
C GLY A 317 5.04 25.93 -11.70
N SER A 318 4.91 24.74 -12.29
CA SER A 318 4.33 23.57 -11.63
C SER A 318 5.19 23.07 -10.45
N LEU A 319 6.52 23.05 -10.63
CA LEU A 319 7.47 22.69 -9.57
C LEU A 319 7.39 23.66 -8.40
N ALA A 320 7.38 24.97 -8.67
CA ALA A 320 7.27 26.01 -7.64
C ALA A 320 5.98 25.83 -6.81
N LEU A 321 4.83 25.64 -7.46
CA LEU A 321 3.55 25.39 -6.76
C LEU A 321 3.57 24.10 -5.91
N THR A 322 4.29 23.07 -6.36
CA THR A 322 4.42 21.81 -5.61
C THR A 322 5.28 21.99 -4.36
N LEU A 323 6.39 22.74 -4.48
CA LEU A 323 7.26 23.07 -3.36
C LEU A 323 6.55 23.97 -2.34
N ASP A 324 5.76 24.94 -2.79
CA ASP A 324 4.97 25.80 -1.89
C ASP A 324 3.92 25.00 -1.11
N ARG A 325 3.22 24.06 -1.77
CA ARG A 325 2.25 23.17 -1.10
C ARG A 325 2.92 22.26 -0.08
N LEU A 326 4.09 21.75 -0.42
CA LEU A 326 4.89 20.93 0.49
C LEU A 326 5.34 21.73 1.71
N ALA A 327 5.83 22.96 1.50
CA ALA A 327 6.22 23.85 2.58
C ALA A 327 5.04 24.22 3.49
N ALA A 328 3.88 24.51 2.91
CA ALA A 328 2.66 24.79 3.67
C ALA A 328 2.19 23.57 4.49
N SER A 329 2.24 22.36 3.90
CA SER A 329 1.92 21.11 4.59
C SER A 329 2.87 20.86 5.77
N LEU A 330 4.18 20.96 5.57
CA LEU A 330 5.17 20.82 6.63
C LEU A 330 5.00 21.88 7.74
N SER A 331 4.64 23.11 7.38
CA SER A 331 4.41 24.20 8.35
C SER A 331 3.15 23.95 9.19
N ALA A 332 2.05 23.54 8.56
CA ALA A 332 0.83 23.16 9.27
C ALA A 332 1.06 22.02 10.26
N HIS A 333 1.94 21.08 9.90
CA HIS A 333 2.24 19.92 10.73
C HIS A 333 3.24 20.17 11.86
N THR A 334 4.22 21.05 11.68
CA THR A 334 5.12 21.47 12.75
C THR A 334 4.42 22.33 13.80
N ALA A 335 3.34 23.03 13.42
CA ALA A 335 2.52 23.81 14.35
C ALA A 335 1.63 22.97 15.27
N ASP A 336 1.24 21.75 14.87
CA ASP A 336 0.18 20.98 15.55
C ASP A 336 0.65 20.14 16.75
N GLY A 337 1.96 19.97 16.98
CA GLY A 337 2.55 19.40 18.22
C GLY A 337 2.06 18.02 18.68
N GLY A 338 1.19 17.34 17.91
CA GLY A 338 0.48 16.14 18.31
C GLY A 338 1.32 14.88 18.16
N GLN A 339 1.61 14.19 19.27
CA GLN A 339 2.37 12.93 19.34
C GLN A 339 1.79 11.74 18.55
N GLY A 340 0.69 11.90 17.79
CA GLY A 340 -0.04 10.80 17.13
C GLY A 340 0.19 10.65 15.62
N SER A 341 0.84 11.60 14.95
CA SER A 341 0.89 11.69 13.48
C SER A 341 2.22 11.28 12.86
N GLU A 342 3.19 10.83 13.66
CA GLU A 342 4.58 10.63 13.21
C GLU A 342 4.71 9.70 11.98
N ALA A 343 3.93 8.62 11.95
CA ALA A 343 3.98 7.64 10.88
C ALA A 343 3.39 8.13 9.54
N ARG A 344 2.49 9.12 9.54
CA ARG A 344 1.92 9.69 8.30
C ARG A 344 2.91 10.65 7.62
N TYR A 345 3.75 11.35 8.39
CA TYR A 345 4.77 12.26 7.86
C TYR A 345 5.79 11.56 6.96
N PHE A 346 6.22 10.36 7.36
CA PHE A 346 7.22 9.63 6.58
C PHE A 346 6.70 9.23 5.19
N VAL A 347 5.39 8.99 5.04
CA VAL A 347 4.81 8.60 3.76
C VAL A 347 4.73 9.82 2.83
N ASP A 348 4.21 10.95 3.32
CA ASP A 348 4.08 12.17 2.50
C ASP A 348 5.44 12.74 2.10
N VAL A 349 6.39 12.83 3.03
CA VAL A 349 7.75 13.31 2.73
C VAL A 349 8.41 12.39 1.71
N LYS A 350 8.28 11.07 1.86
CA LYS A 350 8.86 10.11 0.92
C LYS A 350 8.25 10.26 -0.48
N LEU A 351 6.92 10.30 -0.57
CA LEU A 351 6.20 10.44 -1.84
C LEU A 351 6.62 11.73 -2.57
N HIS A 352 6.73 12.84 -1.83
CA HIS A 352 7.16 14.11 -2.41
C HIS A 352 8.64 14.12 -2.81
N THR A 353 9.53 13.50 -2.02
CA THR A 353 10.94 13.39 -2.42
C THR A 353 11.16 12.53 -3.65
N GLU A 354 10.36 11.47 -3.86
CA GLU A 354 10.41 10.70 -5.11
C GLU A 354 9.87 11.52 -6.28
N ALA A 355 8.73 12.20 -6.13
CA ALA A 355 8.19 13.07 -7.18
C ALA A 355 9.18 14.17 -7.61
N ILE A 356 9.89 14.80 -6.65
CA ILE A 356 10.91 15.80 -6.95
C ILE A 356 12.09 15.17 -7.71
N ARG A 357 12.50 13.96 -7.34
CA ARG A 357 13.58 13.24 -8.04
C ARG A 357 13.21 12.97 -9.50
N ASP A 358 12.00 12.51 -9.76
CA ASP A 358 11.52 12.20 -11.12
C ASP A 358 11.49 13.46 -12.01
N VAL A 359 11.10 14.60 -11.44
CA VAL A 359 11.12 15.89 -12.16
C VAL A 359 12.55 16.33 -12.47
N LEU A 360 13.48 16.18 -11.52
CA LEU A 360 14.89 16.53 -11.75
C LEU A 360 15.53 15.62 -12.82
N GLU A 361 15.20 14.33 -12.84
CA GLU A 361 15.66 13.39 -13.87
C GLU A 361 15.11 13.76 -15.26
N CYS A 362 13.83 14.13 -15.34
CA CYS A 362 13.23 14.66 -16.57
C CYS A 362 13.95 15.92 -17.07
N VAL A 363 14.24 16.87 -16.18
CA VAL A 363 14.95 18.12 -16.53
C VAL A 363 16.36 17.83 -17.04
N GLU A 364 17.08 16.90 -16.41
CA GLU A 364 18.40 16.48 -16.87
C GLU A 364 18.35 15.81 -18.25
N MET A 365 17.34 14.98 -18.50
CA MET A 365 17.12 14.34 -19.80
C MET A 365 16.88 15.38 -20.91
N VAL A 366 16.04 16.38 -20.65
CA VAL A 366 15.80 17.49 -21.61
C VAL A 366 17.08 18.28 -21.87
N ARG A 367 17.88 18.53 -20.83
CA ARG A 367 19.16 19.25 -20.94
C ARG A 367 20.18 18.48 -21.79
N ARG A 368 20.18 17.15 -21.78
CA ARG A 368 21.10 16.33 -22.61
C ARG A 368 20.72 16.27 -24.08
N VAL A 369 19.47 16.58 -24.42
CA VAL A 369 18.97 16.56 -25.81
C VAL A 369 19.23 17.90 -26.53
N GLN A 370 19.53 18.96 -25.77
CA GLN A 370 20.01 20.25 -26.27
C GLN A 370 21.53 20.23 -26.42
#